data_AF-A0A8J6U4D9-F1
#
_entry.id   AF-A0A8J6U4D9-F1
#
_cell.length_a   1.000
_cell.length_b   1.000
_cell.length_c   1.000
_cell.angle_alpha   90.00
_cell.angle_beta   90.00
_cell.angle_gamma   90.00
#
_symmetry.space_group_name_H-M   'P 1'
#
loop_
_entity.id
_entity.type
_entity.pdbx_description
1 polymer ?
#
loop_
_entity_poly.entity_id
_entity_poly.type
_entity_poly.pdbx_seq_one_letter_code
_entity_poly.pdbx_strand_id
1 'polypeptide(L)' 'GELLNAISARHREILVLRLVVGLSAEETAVAIGSTAGAVRVAQHRALQKLKAEHAQSDARRRRSDPS' A
#
# COMPACT_ATOMS: atom_id res chain seq x y z
N GLY A 1 10.16 -1.51 -6.33
CA GLY A 1 9.70 -2.50 -5.34
C GLY A 1 8.50 -3.24 -5.88
N GLU A 2 8.66 -4.53 -6.18
CA GLU A 2 7.64 -5.37 -6.85
C GLU A 2 6.30 -5.43 -6.07
N LEU A 3 6.35 -5.42 -4.73
CA LEU A 3 5.15 -5.43 -3.89
C LEU A 3 4.23 -4.23 -4.12
N LEU A 4 4.77 -3.03 -4.38
CA LEU A 4 3.96 -1.84 -4.67
C LEU A 4 3.20 -1.97 -5.99
N ASN A 5 3.62 -2.85 -6.91
CA ASN A 5 2.88 -3.15 -8.14
C ASN A 5 1.61 -3.97 -7.89
N ALA A 6 1.47 -4.61 -6.73
CA ALA A 6 0.29 -5.40 -6.40
C ALA A 6 -0.92 -4.55 -5.94
N ILE A 7 -0.71 -3.26 -5.64
CA ILE A 7 -1.78 -2.31 -5.30
C ILE A 7 -2.05 -1.33 -6.45
N SER A 8 -3.25 -0.76 -6.47
CA SER A 8 -3.63 0.23 -7.48
C SER A 8 -2.72 1.47 -7.43
N ALA A 9 -2.60 2.19 -8.55
CA ALA A 9 -1.81 3.43 -8.62
C ALA A 9 -2.25 4.44 -7.55
N ARG A 10 -3.55 4.59 -7.34
CA ARG A 10 -4.11 5.48 -6.30
C ARG A 10 -3.76 5.04 -4.87
N HIS A 11 -3.76 3.73 -4.57
CA HIS A 11 -3.30 3.25 -3.26
C HIS A 11 -1.81 3.53 -3.05
N ARG A 12 -1.00 3.35 -4.09
CA ARG A 12 0.44 3.63 -4.04
C ARG A 12 0.71 5.11 -3.81
N GLU A 13 0.05 5.98 -4.56
CA GLU A 13 0.14 7.44 -4.41
C GLU A 13 -0.18 7.88 -2.97
N ILE A 14 -1.25 7.36 -2.38
CA ILE A 14 -1.60 7.61 -0.97
C ILE A 14 -0.48 7.19 -0.03
N LEU A 15 0.12 6.01 -0.21
CA LEU A 15 1.20 5.53 0.65
C LEU A 15 2.49 6.34 0.47
N VAL A 16 2.81 6.77 -0.76
CA VAL A 16 3.99 7.62 -1.02
C VAL A 16 3.85 8.95 -0.31
N LEU A 17 2.72 9.63 -0.49
CA LEU A 17 2.45 10.92 0.18
C LEU A 17 2.51 10.78 1.70
N ARG A 18 1.97 9.69 2.26
CA ARG A 18 1.90 9.52 3.71
C ARG A 18 3.16 9.00 4.39
N LEU A 19 3.93 8.15 3.72
CA LEU A 19 5.07 7.45 4.35
C LEU A 19 6.42 7.97 3.87
N VAL A 20 6.50 8.44 2.62
CA VAL A 20 7.75 8.95 2.04
C VAL A 20 7.81 10.47 2.18
N VAL A 21 6.74 11.16 1.82
CA VAL A 21 6.66 12.63 1.95
C VAL A 21 6.29 13.04 3.38
N GLY A 22 5.56 12.20 4.12
CA GLY A 22 5.21 12.43 5.51
C GLY A 22 3.93 13.26 5.72
N LEU A 23 3.08 13.38 4.70
CA LEU A 23 1.81 14.09 4.82
C LEU A 23 0.83 13.36 5.77
N SER A 24 0.06 14.14 6.52
CA SER A 24 -1.10 13.65 7.27
C SER A 24 -2.21 13.15 6.32
N ALA A 25 -3.25 12.53 6.89
CA ALA A 25 -4.40 12.07 6.09
C ALA A 25 -5.18 13.25 5.50
N GLU A 26 -5.27 14.34 6.24
CA GLU A 26 -5.88 15.61 5.86
C GLU A 26 -5.13 16.28 4.71
N GLU A 27 -3.82 16.46 4.85
CA GLU A 27 -2.98 17.07 3.79
C GLU A 27 -2.96 16.20 2.53
N THR A 28 -2.88 14.87 2.70
CA THR A 28 -2.97 13.93 1.57
C THR A 28 -4.33 14.04 0.87
N ALA A 29 -5.42 14.17 1.62
CA ALA A 29 -6.76 14.30 1.06
C ALA A 29 -6.89 15.58 0.22
N VAL A 30 -6.33 16.69 0.69
CA VAL A 30 -6.25 17.93 -0.09
C VAL A 30 -5.44 17.71 -1.36
N ALA A 31 -4.25 17.10 -1.27
CA ALA A 31 -3.36 16.89 -2.41
C ALA A 31 -3.98 16.03 -3.53
N ILE A 32 -4.86 15.10 -3.21
CA ILE A 32 -5.46 14.16 -4.18
C ILE A 32 -6.95 14.42 -4.48
N GLY A 33 -7.52 15.52 -3.97
CA GLY A 33 -8.94 15.85 -4.16
C GLY A 33 -9.89 14.81 -3.53
N SER A 34 -9.70 14.50 -2.25
CA SER A 34 -10.48 13.49 -1.52
C SER A 34 -10.82 13.96 -0.09
N THR A 35 -11.29 13.04 0.75
CA THR A 35 -11.54 13.28 2.18
C THR A 35 -10.55 12.52 3.04
N ALA A 36 -10.22 13.04 4.22
CA ALA A 36 -9.30 12.36 5.15
C ALA A 36 -9.83 10.96 5.55
N GLY A 37 -11.15 10.78 5.66
CA GLY A 37 -11.78 9.49 5.89
C GLY A 37 -11.51 8.50 4.75
N ALA A 38 -11.70 8.92 3.50
CA ALA A 38 -11.40 8.10 2.33
C ALA A 38 -9.92 7.71 2.25
N VAL A 39 -9.01 8.65 2.56
CA VAL A 39 -7.56 8.39 2.62
C VAL A 39 -7.22 7.33 3.66
N ARG A 40 -7.78 7.40 4.87
CA ARG A 40 -7.55 6.39 5.91
C ARG A 40 -8.03 5.01 5.48
N VAL A 41 -9.22 4.92 4.89
CA VAL A 41 -9.78 3.65 4.39
C VAL A 41 -8.93 3.08 3.26
N ALA A 42 -8.56 3.91 2.28
CA ALA A 42 -7.73 3.50 1.16
C ALA A 42 -6.34 3.05 1.62
N GLN A 43 -5.70 3.79 2.53
CA GLN A 43 -4.44 3.35 3.16
C GLN A 43 -4.60 2.01 3.85
N HIS A 44 -5.63 1.84 4.68
CA HIS A 44 -5.85 0.58 5.39
C HIS A 44 -5.94 -0.59 4.41
N ARG A 45 -6.77 -0.45 3.36
CA ARG A 45 -6.93 -1.47 2.31
C ARG A 45 -5.62 -1.75 1.57
N ALA A 46 -4.85 -0.70 1.25
CA ALA A 46 -3.55 -0.83 0.61
C ALA A 46 -2.58 -1.65 1.46
N LEU A 47 -2.46 -1.33 2.75
CA LEU A 47 -1.58 -2.05 3.68
C LEU A 47 -2.00 -3.50 3.89
N GLN A 48 -3.31 -3.78 4.00
CA GLN A 48 -3.81 -5.16 4.10
C GLN A 48 -3.47 -5.97 2.85
N LYS A 49 -3.62 -5.38 1.65
CA LYS A 49 -3.24 -6.05 0.40
C LYS A 49 -1.74 -6.32 0.35
N LEU A 50 -0.90 -5.35 0.66
CA LEU A 50 0.56 -5.54 0.66
C LEU A 50 1.01 -6.64 1.63
N LYS A 51 0.40 -6.73 2.82
CA LYS A 51 0.67 -7.82 3.78
C LYS A 51 0.33 -9.19 3.20
N ALA A 52 -0.83 -9.31 2.55
CA ALA A 52 -1.25 -10.57 1.92
C ALA A 52 -0.30 -10.98 0.78
N GLU A 53 0.11 -10.03 -0.07
CA GLU A 53 1.04 -10.27 -1.18
C GLU A 53 2.44 -10.66 -0.69
N HIS A 54 2.91 -10.05 0.40
CA HIS A 54 4.17 -10.43 1.05
C HIS A 54 4.12 -11.88 1.55
N ALA A 55 3.05 -12.23 2.29
CA ALA A 55 2.88 -13.60 2.80
C ALA A 55 2.81 -14.65 1.66
N GLN A 56 2.14 -14.33 0.54
CA GLN A 56 2.09 -15.20 -0.63
C GLN A 56 3.45 -15.35 -1.31
N SER A 57 4.21 -14.25 -1.40
CA SER A 57 5.56 -14.26 -1.98
C SER A 57 6.52 -15.11 -1.15
N ASP A 58 6.46 -15.00 0.18
CA ASP A 58 7.23 -15.83 1.10
C ASP A 58 6.87 -17.31 0.97
N ALA A 59 5.56 -17.61 0.88
CA ALA A 59 5.10 -18.98 0.69
C ALA A 59 5.53 -19.57 -0.66
N ARG A 60 5.57 -18.78 -1.73
CA ARG A 60 6.10 -19.22 -3.04
C ARG A 60 7.58 -19.54 -2.96
N ARG A 61 8.38 -18.67 -2.35
CA ARG A 61 9.83 -18.88 -2.13
C ARG A 61 10.09 -20.19 -1.39
N ARG A 62 9.40 -20.43 -0.27
CA ARG A 62 9.52 -21.67 0.52
C ARG A 62 9.18 -22.95 -0.26
N ARG A 63 8.26 -22.87 -1.24
CA ARG A 63 7.91 -24.02 -2.09
C ARG A 63 8.88 -24.27 -3.23
N SER A 64 9.70 -23.27 -3.59
CA SER A 64 10.64 -23.35 -4.73
C SER A 64 12.06 -23.76 -4.33
N ASP A 65 12.33 -23.94 -3.04
CA ASP A 65 13.50 -24.67 -2.52
C ASP A 65 13.08 -26.11 -2.16
N PRO A 66 13.12 -27.08 -3.09
CA PRO A 66 13.13 -28.49 -2.72
C PRO A 66 14.56 -28.85 -2.30
N SER A 67 14.73 -29.25 -1.04
CA SER A 67 15.95 -29.92 -0.59
C SER A 67 16.20 -31.21 -1.37
#